data_AF-A0AAU8EV23-F1
#
_entry.id   AF-A0AAU8EV23-F1
#
_cell.length_a   1.000
_cell.length_b   1.000
_cell.length_c   1.000
_cell.angle_alpha   90.00
_cell.angle_beta   90.00
_cell.angle_gamma   90.00
#
_symmetry.space_group_name_H-M   'P 1'
#
loop_
_entity.id
_entity.type
_entity.pdbx_description
1 polymer ?
#
loop_
_entity_poly.entity_id
_entity_poly.type
_entity_poly.pdbx_seq_one_letter_code
_entity_poly.pdbx_strand_id
1 'polypeptide(L)'
;MPEVVWRAGIDLNPLDVRNPDDVAWLEALIWPEQEFRRERLRRAIAIAREQPPLLVAGDLNDQLLSLAGQVPADAALVVFHSAVMGYLGADGRARFRATMQGLAHDRGCHWLSNEGETVIIQEDGSAVLPDMEPSRIGGNFLLQHNGRPVAITGPHGQSLDWL
;
A
#
# COMPACT_ATOMS: atom_id res chain seq x y z
N MET A 1 -19.07 7.35 -1.41
CA MET A 1 -17.59 7.31 -1.42
C MET A 1 -17.08 8.74 -1.55
N PRO A 2 -15.92 9.09 -0.97
CA PRO A 2 -15.29 10.39 -1.20
C PRO A 2 -14.89 10.54 -2.68
N GLU A 3 -14.84 11.77 -3.16
CA GLU A 3 -14.34 12.10 -4.50
C GLU A 3 -12.81 11.98 -4.53
N VAL A 4 -12.26 11.34 -5.57
CA VAL A 4 -10.81 11.20 -5.77
C VAL A 4 -10.39 12.09 -6.94
N VAL A 5 -9.95 13.31 -6.62
CA VAL A 5 -9.57 14.33 -7.61
C VAL A 5 -8.18 14.12 -8.20
N TRP A 6 -7.33 13.34 -7.54
CA TRP A 6 -5.97 13.04 -7.98
C TRP A 6 -5.51 11.68 -7.45
N ARG A 7 -4.75 10.93 -8.25
CA ARG A 7 -4.17 9.63 -7.86
C ARG A 7 -2.86 9.36 -8.60
N ALA A 8 -1.91 8.75 -7.90
CA ALA A 8 -0.69 8.23 -8.49
C ALA A 8 -0.17 7.03 -7.68
N GLY A 9 0.75 6.26 -8.27
CA GLY A 9 1.42 5.13 -7.63
C GLY A 9 2.93 5.15 -7.86
N ILE A 10 3.66 4.49 -6.99
CA ILE A 10 5.10 4.25 -7.11
C ILE A 10 5.32 2.74 -7.12
N ASP A 11 6.09 2.26 -8.08
CA ASP A 11 6.51 0.86 -8.17
C ASP A 11 7.94 0.80 -8.72
N LEU A 12 8.73 -0.22 -8.36
CA LEU A 12 10.07 -0.40 -8.93
C LEU A 12 10.02 -0.73 -10.43
N ASN A 13 8.98 -1.44 -10.86
CA ASN A 13 8.77 -1.90 -12.23
C ASN A 13 7.28 -1.81 -12.62
N PRO A 14 6.74 -0.58 -12.81
CA PRO A 14 5.34 -0.41 -13.21
C PRO A 14 5.08 -1.03 -14.59
N LEU A 15 4.10 -1.92 -14.67
CA LEU A 15 3.69 -2.60 -15.90
C LEU A 15 2.66 -1.78 -16.69
N ASP A 16 2.76 -1.75 -18.02
CA ASP A 16 1.82 -1.03 -18.89
C ASP A 16 0.68 -1.96 -19.30
N VAL A 17 -0.52 -1.69 -18.78
CA VAL A 17 -1.73 -2.47 -19.11
C VAL A 17 -2.13 -2.39 -20.58
N ARG A 18 -1.55 -1.50 -21.40
CA ARG A 18 -1.75 -1.45 -22.85
C ARG A 18 -0.79 -2.36 -23.61
N ASN A 19 0.30 -2.79 -22.98
CA ASN A 19 1.22 -3.79 -23.53
C ASN A 19 0.61 -5.20 -23.34
N PRO A 20 0.36 -5.95 -24.43
CA PRO A 20 -0.19 -7.31 -24.32
C PRO A 20 0.73 -8.27 -23.54
N ASP A 21 2.05 -8.08 -23.58
CA ASP A 21 3.00 -8.96 -22.89
C ASP A 21 2.96 -8.75 -21.37
N ASP A 22 2.86 -7.50 -20.91
CA ASP A 22 2.70 -7.16 -19.49
C ASP A 22 1.37 -7.70 -18.94
N VAL A 23 0.31 -7.64 -19.75
CA VAL A 23 -1.00 -8.22 -19.40
C VAL A 23 -0.92 -9.74 -19.31
N ALA A 24 -0.28 -10.39 -20.29
CA ALA A 24 -0.08 -11.84 -20.27
C ALA A 24 0.74 -12.28 -19.04
N TRP A 25 1.77 -11.52 -18.68
CA TRP A 25 2.55 -11.74 -17.46
C TRP A 25 1.69 -11.64 -16.21
N LEU A 26 0.89 -10.57 -16.06
CA LEU A 26 -0.02 -10.40 -14.91
C LEU A 26 -1.03 -11.55 -14.80
N GLU A 27 -1.59 -12.02 -15.91
CA GLU A 27 -2.53 -13.16 -15.91
C GLU A 27 -1.83 -14.48 -15.53
N ALA A 28 -0.56 -14.66 -15.90
CA ALA A 28 0.23 -15.86 -15.57
C ALA A 28 0.56 -15.97 -14.08
N LEU A 29 0.56 -14.84 -13.33
CA LEU A 29 0.76 -14.82 -11.88
C LEU A 29 -0.47 -15.28 -11.08
N ILE A 30 -1.57 -15.61 -11.75
CA ILE A 30 -2.79 -16.12 -11.13
C ILE A 30 -2.90 -17.61 -11.40
N TRP A 31 -3.01 -18.40 -10.33
CA TRP A 31 -3.17 -19.86 -10.45
C TRP A 31 -4.40 -20.23 -11.30
N PRO A 32 -4.34 -21.33 -12.08
CA PRO A 32 -5.39 -21.71 -13.02
C PRO A 32 -6.78 -21.79 -12.39
N GLU A 33 -6.89 -22.25 -11.14
CA GLU A 33 -8.16 -22.46 -10.43
C GLU A 33 -8.76 -21.17 -9.88
N GLN A 34 -8.01 -20.06 -9.84
CA GLN A 34 -8.42 -18.80 -9.24
C GLN A 34 -9.12 -17.87 -10.24
N GLU A 35 -10.16 -18.38 -10.91
CA GLU A 35 -10.87 -17.64 -11.97
C GLU A 35 -11.44 -16.31 -11.46
N PHE A 36 -11.92 -16.26 -10.21
CA PHE A 36 -12.41 -15.02 -9.60
C PHE A 36 -11.35 -13.91 -9.53
N ARG A 37 -10.08 -14.25 -9.30
CA ARG A 37 -8.97 -13.27 -9.30
C ARG A 37 -8.61 -12.86 -10.71
N ARG A 38 -8.65 -13.80 -11.66
CA ARG A 38 -8.42 -13.53 -13.08
C ARG A 38 -9.44 -12.54 -13.62
N GLU A 39 -10.73 -12.75 -13.31
CA GLU A 39 -11.79 -11.82 -13.67
C GLU A 39 -11.60 -10.45 -13.00
N ARG A 40 -11.26 -10.42 -11.71
CA ARG A 40 -10.96 -9.17 -11.00
C ARG A 40 -9.80 -8.40 -11.62
N LEU A 41 -8.71 -9.08 -12.01
CA LEU A 41 -7.58 -8.48 -12.71
C LEU A 41 -8.00 -7.89 -14.07
N ARG A 42 -8.75 -8.65 -14.88
CA ARG A 42 -9.24 -8.18 -16.19
C ARG A 42 -10.10 -6.92 -16.07
N ARG A 43 -10.97 -6.85 -15.06
CA ARG A 43 -11.76 -5.65 -14.75
C ARG A 43 -10.88 -4.48 -14.34
N ALA A 44 -9.86 -4.71 -13.51
CA ALA A 44 -8.90 -3.66 -13.12
C ALA A 44 -8.09 -3.14 -14.32
N ILE A 45 -7.66 -4.02 -15.22
CA ILE A 45 -6.98 -3.67 -16.48
C ILE A 45 -7.89 -2.79 -17.35
N ALA A 46 -9.18 -3.15 -17.49
CA ALA A 46 -10.12 -2.35 -18.26
C ALA A 46 -10.26 -0.92 -17.68
N ILE A 47 -10.44 -0.80 -16.36
CA ILE A 47 -10.50 0.51 -15.67
C ILE A 47 -9.20 1.31 -15.88
N ALA A 48 -8.03 0.67 -15.73
CA ALA A 48 -6.75 1.33 -15.90
C ALA A 48 -6.48 1.77 -17.35
N ARG A 49 -7.03 1.07 -18.35
CA ARG A 49 -6.96 1.50 -19.76
C ARG A 49 -7.86 2.70 -20.05
N GLU A 50 -9.06 2.71 -19.49
CA GLU A 50 -10.02 3.82 -19.64
C GLU A 50 -9.56 5.07 -18.91
N GLN A 51 -8.94 4.91 -17.73
CA GLN A 51 -8.49 6.02 -16.88
C GLN A 51 -7.07 5.76 -16.35
N PRO A 52 -6.04 5.91 -17.20
CA PRO A 52 -4.65 5.61 -16.85
C PRO A 52 -4.19 6.37 -15.61
N PRO A 53 -3.75 5.68 -14.55
CA PRO A 53 -3.14 6.35 -13.41
C PRO A 53 -1.74 6.86 -13.76
N LEU A 54 -1.26 7.87 -13.03
CA LEU A 54 0.15 8.22 -13.03
C LEU A 54 0.92 7.17 -12.22
N LEU A 55 1.81 6.41 -12.87
CA LEU A 55 2.71 5.47 -12.22
C LEU A 55 4.15 5.96 -12.37
N VAL A 56 4.85 6.11 -11.24
CA VAL A 56 6.25 6.53 -11.20
C VAL A 56 7.12 5.31 -10.93
N ALA A 57 8.08 5.05 -11.83
CA ALA A 57 9.07 4.01 -11.63
C ALA A 57 10.13 4.46 -10.61
N GLY A 58 10.40 3.66 -9.58
CA GLY A 58 11.50 3.89 -8.64
C GLY A 58 11.24 3.41 -7.21
N ASP A 59 12.24 3.60 -6.36
CA ASP A 59 12.12 3.31 -4.93
C ASP A 59 11.14 4.31 -4.28
N LEU A 60 10.22 3.78 -3.49
CA LEU A 60 9.19 4.58 -2.82
C LEU A 60 9.78 5.67 -1.91
N ASN A 61 10.91 5.41 -1.26
CA ASN A 61 11.52 6.38 -0.36
C ASN A 61 12.17 7.54 -1.13
N ASP A 62 12.50 7.33 -2.41
CA ASP A 62 13.15 8.35 -3.23
C ASP A 62 12.10 9.18 -4.00
N GLN A 63 10.96 8.56 -4.36
CA GLN A 63 9.93 9.19 -5.17
C GLN A 63 8.81 9.87 -4.35
N LEU A 64 8.55 9.41 -3.12
CA LEU A 64 7.35 9.78 -2.37
C LEU A 64 7.18 11.29 -2.16
N LEU A 65 8.21 12.00 -1.71
CA LEU A 65 8.09 13.44 -1.43
C LEU A 65 7.81 14.26 -2.70
N SER A 66 8.50 13.93 -3.79
CA SER A 66 8.28 14.56 -5.09
C SER A 66 6.85 14.33 -5.59
N LEU A 67 6.36 13.09 -5.49
CA LEU A 67 5.02 12.75 -5.93
C LEU A 67 3.93 13.34 -5.04
N ALA A 68 4.12 13.33 -3.71
CA ALA A 68 3.22 13.97 -2.77
C ALA A 68 3.11 15.48 -3.02
N GLY A 69 4.21 16.14 -3.42
CA GLY A 69 4.23 17.56 -3.78
C GLY A 69 3.35 17.92 -4.97
N GLN A 70 3.01 16.97 -5.84
CA GLN A 70 2.14 17.18 -7.01
C GLN A 70 0.65 17.14 -6.68
N VAL A 71 0.27 16.63 -5.50
CA VAL A 71 -1.13 16.57 -5.08
C VAL A 71 -1.66 18.00 -4.87
N PRO A 72 -2.86 18.33 -5.38
CA PRO A 72 -3.50 19.63 -5.16
C PRO A 72 -3.55 20.00 -3.68
N ALA A 73 -3.24 21.26 -3.37
CA ALA A 73 -3.12 21.73 -1.98
C ALA A 73 -4.46 21.75 -1.21
N ASP A 74 -5.57 21.80 -1.93
CA ASP A 74 -6.94 21.75 -1.41
C ASP A 74 -7.49 20.31 -1.28
N ALA A 75 -6.73 19.30 -1.73
CA ALA A 75 -7.08 17.90 -1.59
C ALA A 75 -6.45 17.28 -0.33
N ALA A 76 -7.19 16.37 0.32
CA ALA A 76 -6.63 15.57 1.41
C ALA A 76 -5.56 14.61 0.86
N LEU A 77 -4.32 14.71 1.36
CA LEU A 77 -3.25 13.78 0.99
C LEU A 77 -3.43 12.45 1.73
N VAL A 78 -3.68 11.38 0.98
CA VAL A 78 -3.73 10.01 1.51
C VAL A 78 -2.58 9.20 0.89
N VAL A 79 -1.77 8.57 1.74
CA VAL A 79 -0.76 7.58 1.31
C VAL A 79 -1.19 6.22 1.83
N PHE A 80 -1.42 5.28 0.93
CA PHE A 80 -1.84 3.93 1.25
C PHE A 80 -0.84 2.90 0.72
N HIS A 81 -0.48 1.92 1.55
CA HIS A 81 0.27 0.75 1.11
C HIS A 81 -0.19 -0.51 1.86
N SER A 82 -0.04 -1.66 1.19
CA SER A 82 -0.36 -2.97 1.75
C SER A 82 0.68 -4.00 1.34
N ALA A 83 1.24 -4.73 2.31
CA ALA A 83 2.31 -5.72 2.12
C ALA A 83 3.62 -5.18 1.50
N VAL A 84 3.79 -3.86 1.38
CA VAL A 84 4.93 -3.25 0.66
C VAL A 84 6.16 -3.18 1.57
N MET A 85 5.95 -2.93 2.86
CA MET A 85 7.06 -2.74 3.79
C MET A 85 7.90 -4.00 3.99
N GLY A 86 7.35 -5.19 3.68
CA GLY A 86 8.08 -6.46 3.71
C GLY A 86 9.23 -6.53 2.70
N TYR A 87 9.24 -5.67 1.67
CA TYR A 87 10.32 -5.61 0.68
C TYR A 87 11.47 -4.67 1.08
N LEU A 88 11.28 -3.87 2.13
CA LEU A 88 12.30 -2.93 2.62
C LEU A 88 13.05 -3.53 3.79
N GLY A 89 14.37 -3.32 3.84
CA GLY A 89 15.17 -3.55 5.06
C GLY A 89 14.83 -2.55 6.17
N ALA A 90 15.35 -2.78 7.38
CA ALA A 90 15.05 -1.96 8.56
C ALA A 90 15.26 -0.45 8.33
N ASP A 91 16.40 -0.06 7.75
CA ASP A 91 16.72 1.34 7.43
C ASP A 91 15.73 1.96 6.43
N GLY A 92 15.31 1.18 5.43
CA GLY A 92 14.32 1.61 4.43
C GLY A 92 12.96 1.85 5.06
N ARG A 93 12.53 0.98 5.98
CA ARG A 93 11.28 1.15 6.75
C ARG A 93 11.35 2.35 7.70
N ALA A 94 12.49 2.55 8.36
CA ALA A 94 12.71 3.70 9.25
C ALA A 94 12.67 5.03 8.48
N ARG A 95 13.34 5.10 7.32
CA ARG A 95 13.31 6.26 6.41
C ARG A 95 11.90 6.58 5.94
N PHE A 96 11.14 5.55 5.55
CA PHE A 96 9.76 5.71 5.11
C PHE A 96 8.88 6.25 6.23
N ARG A 97 8.97 5.66 7.43
CA ARG A 97 8.22 6.08 8.61
C ARG A 97 8.50 7.54 8.97
N ALA A 98 9.77 7.96 8.99
CA ALA A 98 10.15 9.34 9.28
C ALA A 98 9.55 10.31 8.24
N THR A 99 9.61 9.95 6.95
CA THR A 99 8.99 10.73 5.86
C THR A 99 7.48 10.87 6.05
N MET A 100 6.79 9.77 6.38
CA MET A 100 5.35 9.79 6.59
C MET A 100 4.93 10.59 7.83
N GLN A 101 5.71 10.54 8.91
CA GLN A 101 5.49 11.36 10.10
C GLN A 101 5.63 12.85 9.78
N GLY A 102 6.64 13.23 8.98
CA GLY A 102 6.80 14.60 8.49
C GLY A 102 5.60 15.06 7.65
N LEU A 103 5.17 14.25 6.67
CA LEU A 103 3.99 14.56 5.85
C LEU A 103 2.70 14.66 6.65
N ALA A 104 2.52 13.80 7.66
CA ALA A 104 1.36 13.84 8.55
C ALA A 104 1.34 15.14 9.38
N HIS A 105 2.50 15.56 9.90
CA HIS A 105 2.64 16.79 10.67
C HIS A 105 2.47 18.04 9.79
N ASP A 106 3.19 18.12 8.66
CA ASP A 106 3.29 19.35 7.86
C ASP A 106 2.09 19.56 6.93
N ARG A 107 1.46 18.48 6.47
CA ARG A 107 0.41 18.52 5.44
C ARG A 107 -0.91 17.87 5.86
N GLY A 108 -1.01 17.40 7.11
CA GLY A 108 -2.18 16.65 7.57
C GLY A 108 -2.39 15.35 6.77
N CYS A 109 -1.31 14.72 6.29
CA CYS A 109 -1.42 13.47 5.54
C CYS A 109 -2.09 12.35 6.35
N HIS A 110 -2.98 11.61 5.69
CA HIS A 110 -3.51 10.34 6.16
C HIS A 110 -2.66 9.20 5.61
N TRP A 111 -1.80 8.63 6.45
CA TRP A 111 -1.02 7.45 6.17
C TRP A 111 -1.77 6.20 6.59
N LEU A 112 -2.15 5.36 5.62
CA LEU A 112 -2.79 4.06 5.82
C LEU A 112 -1.79 2.95 5.51
N SER A 113 -1.39 2.20 6.54
CA SER A 113 -0.47 1.06 6.42
C SER A 113 -1.23 -0.22 6.73
N ASN A 114 -1.18 -1.19 5.82
CA ASN A 114 -1.78 -2.51 6.01
C ASN A 114 -0.71 -3.59 5.87
N GLU A 115 -0.13 -4.02 6.98
CA GLU A 115 1.09 -4.83 6.94
C GLU A 115 0.99 -6.07 7.83
N GLY A 116 1.76 -7.10 7.47
CA GLY A 116 1.83 -8.35 8.25
C GLY A 116 2.77 -8.24 9.45
N GLU A 117 2.69 -9.22 10.34
CA GLU A 117 3.44 -9.29 11.60
C GLU A 117 4.96 -9.05 11.45
N THR A 118 5.57 -9.56 10.37
CA THR A 118 7.02 -9.48 10.13
C THR A 118 7.53 -8.07 9.82
N VAL A 119 6.66 -7.14 9.44
CA VAL A 119 6.98 -5.72 9.27
C VAL A 119 6.85 -4.97 10.58
N ILE A 120 5.92 -5.44 11.39
CA ILE A 120 5.44 -4.76 12.58
C ILE A 120 6.39 -5.00 13.76
N ILE A 121 6.94 -6.21 13.86
CA ILE A 121 8.04 -6.55 14.75
C ILE A 121 9.35 -6.25 14.02
N GLN A 122 10.16 -5.32 14.54
CA GLN A 122 11.45 -4.96 13.96
C GLN A 122 12.53 -5.98 14.35
N GLU A 123 13.64 -5.96 13.61
CA GLU A 123 14.79 -6.86 13.82
C GLU A 123 15.45 -6.70 15.20
N ASP A 124 15.35 -5.52 15.81
CA ASP A 124 15.82 -5.22 17.16
C ASP A 124 14.85 -5.68 18.27
N GLY A 125 13.76 -6.35 17.90
CA GLY A 125 12.71 -6.81 18.81
C GLY A 125 11.73 -5.72 19.24
N SER A 126 11.88 -4.48 18.77
CA SER A 126 10.88 -3.43 19.00
C SER A 126 9.65 -3.72 18.15
N ALA A 127 8.47 -3.67 18.76
CA ALA A 127 7.22 -3.76 18.01
C ALA A 127 6.69 -2.34 17.77
N VAL A 128 6.24 -2.08 16.54
CA VAL A 128 5.43 -0.90 16.23
C VAL A 128 3.97 -1.25 16.48
N LEU A 129 3.66 -1.76 17.67
CA LEU A 129 2.34 -2.22 18.09
C LEU A 129 1.93 -1.70 19.48
N PRO A 130 0.62 -1.58 19.71
CA PRO A 130 0.04 -1.34 21.03
C PRO A 130 0.08 -2.65 21.83
N ASP A 131 -0.27 -2.58 23.11
CA ASP A 131 -0.44 -3.70 24.05
C ASP A 131 -1.49 -4.73 23.56
N MET A 132 -1.19 -5.52 22.53
CA MET A 132 -2.03 -6.59 21.99
C MET A 132 -1.27 -7.91 21.99
N GLU A 133 -1.96 -8.97 22.43
CA GLU A 133 -1.47 -10.34 22.33
C GLU A 133 -1.17 -10.70 20.85
N PRO A 134 0.07 -11.13 20.51
CA PRO A 134 0.45 -11.48 19.13
C PRO A 134 -0.47 -12.51 18.46
N SER A 135 -1.04 -13.42 19.26
CA SER A 135 -2.02 -14.42 18.82
C SER A 135 -3.28 -13.82 18.20
N ARG A 136 -3.61 -12.55 18.48
CA ARG A 136 -4.73 -11.84 17.88
C ARG A 136 -4.49 -11.47 16.41
N ILE A 137 -3.24 -11.31 15.99
CA ILE A 137 -2.91 -10.98 14.60
C ILE A 137 -2.82 -12.27 13.78
N GLY A 138 -2.24 -13.36 14.29
CA GLY A 138 -2.51 -14.74 13.81
C GLY A 138 -2.59 -14.95 12.28
N GLY A 139 -1.58 -14.50 11.52
CA GLY A 139 -1.55 -14.61 10.05
C GLY A 139 -2.38 -13.55 9.29
N ASN A 140 -3.05 -12.66 10.02
CA ASN A 140 -3.70 -11.46 9.50
C ASN A 140 -2.73 -10.28 9.42
N PHE A 141 -3.21 -9.20 8.86
CA PHE A 141 -2.53 -7.92 8.79
C PHE A 141 -3.10 -6.97 9.84
N LEU A 142 -2.31 -5.96 10.19
CA LEU A 142 -2.78 -4.83 10.97
C LEU A 142 -2.93 -3.61 10.07
N LEU A 143 -4.12 -3.01 10.11
CA LEU A 143 -4.36 -1.69 9.55
C LEU A 143 -4.00 -0.61 10.59
N GLN A 144 -3.13 0.30 10.18
CA GLN A 144 -2.73 1.47 10.96
C GLN A 144 -3.08 2.76 10.20
N HIS A 145 -3.54 3.77 10.94
CA HIS A 145 -3.69 5.15 10.48
C HIS A 145 -2.70 6.04 11.23
N ASN A 146 -1.76 6.67 10.51
CA ASN A 146 -0.71 7.52 11.08
C ASN A 146 0.07 6.82 12.21
N GLY A 147 0.40 5.53 12.01
CA GLY A 147 1.08 4.67 12.98
C GLY A 147 0.21 4.17 14.13
N ARG A 148 -1.08 4.54 14.19
CA ARG A 148 -2.04 4.06 15.19
C ARG A 148 -2.85 2.88 14.64
N PRO A 149 -2.85 1.72 15.29
CA PRO A 149 -3.72 0.60 14.96
C PRO A 149 -5.19 1.00 14.96
N VAL A 150 -5.94 0.53 13.96
CA VAL A 150 -7.38 0.80 13.83
C VAL A 150 -8.22 -0.45 13.53
N ALA A 151 -7.63 -1.47 12.89
CA ALA A 151 -8.34 -2.71 12.58
C ALA A 151 -7.36 -3.86 12.33
N ILE A 152 -7.84 -5.09 12.50
CA ILE A 152 -7.20 -6.32 12.01
C ILE A 152 -7.85 -6.66 10.65
N THR A 153 -7.04 -7.01 9.67
CA THR A 153 -7.49 -7.22 8.28
C THR A 153 -6.97 -8.53 7.71
N GLY A 154 -7.74 -9.12 6.80
CA GLY A 154 -7.20 -10.18 5.97
C GLY A 154 -6.07 -9.64 5.05
N PRO A 155 -4.97 -10.39 4.79
CA PRO A 155 -3.84 -9.95 3.96
C PRO A 155 -4.19 -9.45 2.55
N HIS A 156 -5.35 -9.83 2.03
CA HIS A 156 -5.83 -9.49 0.69
C HIS A 156 -7.16 -8.73 0.71
N GLY A 157 -7.53 -8.16 1.86
CA GLY A 157 -8.75 -7.36 2.04
C GLY A 157 -10.03 -8.19 2.17
N GLN A 158 -9.94 -9.47 2.49
CA GLN A 158 -11.09 -10.37 2.62
C GLN A 158 -11.87 -10.21 3.94
N SER A 159 -11.29 -9.56 4.96
CA SER A 159 -11.92 -9.29 6.25
C SER A 159 -11.40 -7.97 6.84
N LEU A 160 -12.20 -7.36 7.71
CA LEU A 160 -11.91 -6.12 8.42
C LEU A 160 -12.62 -6.14 9.78
N ASP A 161 -11.85 -6.22 10.86
CA ASP A 161 -12.31 -6.25 12.24
C ASP A 161 -11.77 -5.03 12.99
N TRP A 162 -12.64 -4.07 13.31
CA TRP A 162 -12.27 -2.82 13.99
C TRP A 162 -11.81 -3.05 15.45
N LEU A 163 -10.86 -2.24 15.90
CA LEU A 163 -10.32 -2.26 17.27
C LEU A 163 -11.01 -1.28 18.22
#